data_AF-A5UH86-F1
#
_entry.id   AF-A5UH86-F1
#
_cell.length_a   1.000
_cell.length_b   1.000
_cell.length_c   1.000
_cell.angle_alpha   90.00
_cell.angle_beta   90.00
_cell.angle_gamma   90.00
#
_symmetry.space_group_name_H-M   'P 1'
#
loop_
_entity.id
_entity.type
_entity.pdbx_description
1 polymer ?
#
loop_
_entity_poly.entity_id
_entity_poly.type
_entity_poly.pdbx_seq_one_letter_code
_entity_poly.pdbx_strand_id
1 'polypeptide(L)'
;MQKEQLSAYMDGEQVETDLIDALLRDEELQASWHSFHTVRSVMRKESAVFLGADFTAKMADLIELEDVKKVDVIAVSQPEPEDAHNSVFMQKLKAFFAPMTQVAVAAGVCLVAVLGVQSFNNKNDASNLPETPVLQTLPFNNAVQEVSYNAPSKDTLTSDQLEKKSRRIGAMLQNYELQRRMHSDALDVSSSQVR
;
A
#
# COMPACT_ATOMS: atom_id res chain seq x y z
N MET A 1 -39.86 -43.96 -2.39
CA MET A 1 -38.93 -43.08 -1.66
C MET A 1 -38.08 -42.21 -2.57
N GLN A 2 -37.52 -42.71 -3.68
CA GLN A 2 -36.63 -41.89 -4.53
C GLN A 2 -37.28 -40.60 -5.08
N LYS A 3 -38.54 -40.65 -5.52
CA LYS A 3 -39.28 -39.45 -5.99
C LYS A 3 -39.54 -38.42 -4.89
N GLU A 4 -39.64 -38.86 -3.63
CA GLU A 4 -39.79 -37.98 -2.47
C GLU A 4 -38.47 -37.27 -2.16
N GLN A 5 -37.36 -38.02 -2.18
CA GLN A 5 -36.01 -37.45 -2.05
C GLN A 5 -35.70 -36.47 -3.20
N LEU A 6 -36.14 -36.77 -4.41
CA LEU A 6 -36.03 -35.87 -5.56
C LEU A 6 -36.82 -34.57 -5.35
N SER A 7 -38.02 -34.65 -4.78
CA SER A 7 -38.81 -33.46 -4.44
C SER A 7 -38.11 -32.62 -3.36
N ALA A 8 -37.57 -33.27 -2.32
CA ALA A 8 -36.80 -32.58 -1.27
C ALA A 8 -35.57 -31.87 -1.87
N TYR A 9 -34.83 -32.55 -2.75
CA TYR A 9 -33.69 -31.97 -3.47
C TYR A 9 -34.09 -30.75 -4.31
N MET A 10 -35.22 -30.81 -5.02
CA MET A 10 -35.75 -29.69 -5.81
C MET A 10 -36.10 -28.44 -4.96
N ASP A 11 -36.46 -28.65 -3.69
CA ASP A 11 -36.76 -27.58 -2.74
C ASP A 11 -35.51 -27.08 -1.98
N GLY A 12 -34.33 -27.63 -2.29
CA GLY A 12 -33.05 -27.21 -1.71
C GLY A 12 -32.74 -27.86 -0.36
N GLU A 13 -33.50 -28.88 0.02
CA GLU A 13 -33.20 -29.68 1.22
C GLU A 13 -31.94 -30.53 1.00
N GLN A 14 -31.28 -30.90 2.10
CA GLN A 14 -30.10 -31.75 2.06
C GLN A 14 -30.49 -33.19 1.71
N VAL A 15 -29.88 -33.74 0.66
CA VAL A 15 -30.13 -35.10 0.19
C VAL A 15 -28.81 -35.82 -0.05
N GLU A 16 -28.81 -37.14 0.10
CA GLU A 16 -27.66 -38.01 -0.14
C GLU A 16 -27.05 -37.78 -1.53
N THR A 17 -25.73 -37.73 -1.61
CA THR A 17 -24.98 -37.53 -2.87
C THR A 17 -25.26 -38.63 -3.88
N ASP A 18 -25.54 -39.85 -3.40
CA ASP A 18 -25.85 -41.01 -4.22
C ASP A 18 -27.14 -40.83 -5.06
N LEU A 19 -28.06 -39.94 -4.63
CA LEU A 19 -29.27 -39.64 -5.39
C LEU A 19 -28.94 -38.95 -6.72
N ILE A 20 -27.98 -38.03 -6.73
CA ILE A 20 -27.58 -37.30 -7.95
C ILE A 20 -27.01 -38.30 -8.96
N ASP A 21 -26.18 -39.20 -8.47
CA ASP A 21 -25.59 -40.29 -9.24
C ASP A 21 -26.64 -41.25 -9.81
N ALA A 22 -27.70 -41.53 -9.05
CA ALA A 22 -28.85 -42.31 -9.53
C ALA A 22 -29.66 -41.52 -10.57
N LEU A 23 -29.90 -40.23 -10.35
CA LEU A 23 -30.62 -39.34 -11.27
C LEU A 23 -29.94 -39.25 -12.64
N LEU A 24 -28.62 -39.24 -12.69
CA LEU A 24 -27.87 -39.19 -13.95
C LEU A 24 -27.99 -40.49 -14.78
N ARG A 25 -28.30 -41.62 -14.14
CA ARG A 25 -28.35 -42.94 -14.80
C ARG A 25 -29.77 -43.45 -15.06
N ASP A 26 -30.76 -42.91 -14.36
CA ASP A 26 -32.16 -43.36 -14.40
C ASP A 26 -33.06 -42.41 -15.22
N GLU A 27 -33.55 -42.90 -16.36
CA GLU A 27 -34.43 -42.16 -17.27
C GLU A 27 -35.81 -41.84 -16.64
N GLU A 28 -36.36 -42.73 -15.80
CA GLU A 28 -37.65 -42.49 -15.14
C GLU A 28 -37.52 -41.36 -14.10
N LEU A 29 -36.39 -41.32 -13.40
CA LEU A 29 -36.10 -40.27 -12.42
C LEU A 29 -35.87 -38.92 -13.09
N GLN A 30 -35.18 -38.90 -14.25
CA GLN A 30 -35.03 -37.70 -15.09
C GLN A 30 -36.38 -37.19 -15.62
N ALA A 31 -37.27 -38.08 -16.08
CA ALA A 31 -38.61 -37.71 -16.52
C ALA A 31 -39.44 -37.12 -15.37
N SER A 32 -39.29 -37.66 -14.15
CA SER A 32 -39.94 -37.14 -12.95
C SER A 32 -39.41 -35.73 -12.59
N TRP A 33 -38.09 -35.54 -12.66
CA TRP A 33 -37.43 -34.24 -12.45
C TRP A 33 -37.93 -33.16 -13.43
N HIS A 34 -37.96 -33.49 -14.73
CA HIS A 34 -38.49 -32.60 -15.76
C HIS A 34 -39.95 -32.22 -15.48
N SER A 35 -40.78 -33.21 -15.12
CA SER A 35 -42.19 -33.00 -14.82
C SER A 35 -42.39 -32.07 -13.63
N PHE A 36 -41.62 -32.25 -12.55
CA PHE A 36 -41.70 -31.40 -11.36
C PHE A 36 -41.34 -29.94 -11.67
N HIS A 37 -40.24 -29.71 -12.41
CA HIS A 37 -39.87 -28.36 -12.83
C HIS A 37 -40.91 -27.73 -13.76
N THR A 38 -41.46 -28.50 -14.69
CA THR A 38 -42.51 -28.01 -15.59
C THR A 38 -43.74 -27.57 -14.80
N VAL A 39 -44.25 -28.42 -13.91
CA VAL A 39 -45.41 -28.09 -13.05
C VAL A 39 -45.11 -26.85 -12.19
N ARG A 40 -43.92 -26.77 -11.59
CA ARG A 40 -43.49 -25.62 -10.78
C ARG A 40 -43.53 -24.32 -11.57
N SER A 41 -42.98 -24.31 -12.79
CA SER A 41 -42.99 -23.12 -13.66
C SER A 41 -44.40 -22.74 -14.13
N VAL A 42 -45.29 -23.72 -14.38
CA VAL A 42 -46.71 -23.45 -14.67
C VAL A 42 -47.41 -22.80 -13.49
N MET A 43 -47.25 -23.37 -12.29
CA MET A 43 -47.87 -22.86 -11.07
C MET A 43 -47.45 -21.43 -10.76
N ARG A 44 -46.17 -21.10 -10.99
CA ARG A 44 -45.60 -19.77 -10.77
C ARG A 44 -45.84 -18.79 -11.92
N LYS A 45 -46.41 -19.26 -13.05
CA LYS A 45 -46.63 -18.48 -14.27
C LYS A 45 -45.34 -17.82 -14.78
N GLU A 46 -44.22 -18.55 -14.69
CA GLU A 46 -42.88 -18.03 -15.06
C GLU A 46 -42.74 -17.80 -16.57
N SER A 47 -43.43 -18.58 -17.40
CA SER A 47 -43.39 -18.44 -18.86
C SER A 47 -44.74 -18.81 -19.49
N ALA A 48 -45.15 -18.06 -20.51
CA ALA A 48 -46.27 -18.42 -21.39
C ALA A 48 -45.86 -19.37 -22.52
N VAL A 49 -44.54 -19.56 -22.71
CA VAL A 49 -43.96 -20.39 -23.75
C VAL A 49 -43.46 -21.68 -23.12
N PHE A 50 -44.06 -22.80 -23.53
CA PHE A 50 -43.52 -24.13 -23.26
C PHE A 50 -42.53 -24.48 -24.36
N LEU A 51 -41.28 -24.70 -23.95
CA LEU A 51 -40.27 -25.26 -24.84
C LEU A 51 -40.70 -26.68 -25.23
N GLY A 52 -40.42 -27.09 -26.46
CA GLY A 52 -40.72 -28.45 -26.92
C GLY A 52 -40.01 -29.49 -26.07
N ALA A 53 -40.58 -30.70 -25.98
CA ALA A 53 -39.98 -31.81 -25.22
C ALA A 53 -38.58 -32.19 -25.73
N ASP A 54 -38.25 -31.83 -26.97
CA ASP A 54 -36.98 -32.03 -27.65
C ASP A 54 -35.96 -30.90 -27.39
N PHE A 55 -36.35 -29.82 -26.70
CA PHE A 55 -35.47 -28.67 -26.47
C PHE A 55 -34.21 -29.03 -25.68
N THR A 56 -34.37 -29.75 -24.57
CA THR A 56 -33.24 -30.14 -23.72
C THR A 56 -32.29 -31.09 -24.44
N ALA A 57 -32.82 -32.00 -25.26
CA ALA A 57 -32.02 -32.90 -26.11
C ALA A 57 -31.22 -32.12 -27.16
N LYS A 58 -31.88 -31.22 -27.90
CA LYS A 58 -31.19 -30.35 -28.88
C LYS A 58 -30.12 -29.48 -28.23
N MET A 59 -30.38 -28.97 -27.03
CA MET A 59 -29.40 -28.19 -26.28
C MET A 59 -28.20 -29.05 -25.87
N ALA A 60 -28.43 -30.29 -25.42
CA ALA A 60 -27.35 -31.22 -25.12
C ALA A 60 -26.48 -31.50 -26.35
N ASP A 61 -27.09 -31.75 -27.51
CA ASP A 61 -26.38 -31.95 -28.78
C ASP A 61 -25.54 -30.71 -29.16
N LEU A 62 -26.10 -29.51 -29.01
CA LEU A 62 -25.39 -28.26 -29.30
C LEU A 62 -24.21 -28.02 -28.35
N ILE A 63 -24.35 -28.39 -27.08
CA ILE A 63 -23.27 -28.30 -26.08
C ILE A 63 -22.16 -29.32 -26.40
N GLU A 64 -22.50 -30.53 -26.83
CA GLU A 64 -21.51 -31.54 -27.23
C GLU A 64 -20.75 -31.14 -28.51
N LEU A 65 -21.44 -30.47 -29.44
CA LEU A 65 -20.85 -29.92 -30.67
C LEU A 65 -20.07 -28.62 -30.44
N GLU A 66 -20.17 -28.01 -29.26
CA GLU A 66 -19.38 -26.82 -28.95
C GLU A 66 -17.91 -27.23 -28.86
N ASP A 67 -17.11 -26.73 -29.80
CA ASP A 67 -15.66 -26.77 -29.66
C ASP A 67 -15.32 -25.99 -28.39
N VAL A 68 -15.00 -26.71 -27.32
CA VAL A 68 -14.41 -26.14 -26.10
C VAL A 68 -13.05 -25.61 -26.52
N LYS A 69 -13.06 -24.40 -27.07
CA LYS A 69 -11.88 -23.59 -27.22
C LYS A 69 -11.45 -23.42 -25.78
N LYS A 70 -10.44 -24.20 -25.40
CA LYS A 70 -9.54 -23.87 -24.30
C LYS A 70 -8.90 -22.55 -24.71
N VAL A 71 -9.68 -21.48 -24.65
CA VAL A 71 -9.17 -20.18 -24.32
C VAL A 71 -8.47 -20.52 -23.02
N ASP A 72 -7.14 -20.59 -23.07
CA ASP A 72 -6.33 -20.48 -21.87
C ASP A 72 -7.01 -19.36 -21.13
N VAL A 73 -7.75 -19.75 -20.08
CA VAL A 73 -8.39 -18.83 -19.19
C VAL A 73 -7.17 -18.13 -18.63
N ILE A 74 -6.78 -17.02 -19.26
CA ILE A 74 -6.31 -15.86 -18.56
C ILE A 74 -7.39 -15.76 -17.51
N ALA A 75 -7.11 -16.34 -16.35
CA ALA A 75 -7.87 -16.08 -15.16
C ALA A 75 -7.88 -14.57 -15.16
N VAL A 76 -9.03 -13.98 -15.52
CA VAL A 76 -9.29 -12.62 -15.16
C VAL A 76 -9.42 -12.74 -13.66
N SER A 77 -8.26 -12.80 -13.00
CA SER A 77 -8.11 -12.62 -11.58
C SER A 77 -8.90 -11.36 -11.34
N GLN A 78 -10.00 -11.50 -10.61
CA GLN A 78 -10.66 -10.33 -10.08
C GLN A 78 -9.54 -9.48 -9.46
N PRO A 79 -9.41 -8.20 -9.84
CA PRO A 79 -8.30 -7.40 -9.37
C PRO A 79 -8.33 -7.44 -7.84
N GLU A 80 -7.33 -8.10 -7.27
CA GLU A 80 -7.14 -8.14 -5.83
C GLU A 80 -6.91 -6.69 -5.38
N PRO A 81 -7.47 -6.24 -4.24
CA PRO A 81 -7.38 -4.83 -3.81
C PRO A 81 -5.95 -4.28 -3.72
N GLU A 82 -4.95 -5.17 -3.70
CA GLU A 82 -3.51 -4.86 -3.74
C GLU A 82 -2.98 -4.41 -5.11
N ASP A 83 -3.57 -4.86 -6.23
CA ASP A 83 -3.18 -4.43 -7.58
C ASP A 83 -3.67 -3.01 -7.91
N ALA A 84 -4.76 -2.57 -7.26
CA ALA A 84 -5.25 -1.20 -7.38
C ALA A 84 -4.24 -0.17 -6.84
N HIS A 85 -3.34 -0.57 -5.94
CA HIS A 85 -2.33 0.33 -5.38
C HIS A 85 -1.09 0.48 -6.29
N ASN A 86 -0.88 -0.44 -7.22
CA ASN A 86 0.23 -0.42 -8.18
C ASN A 86 -0.15 0.18 -9.55
N SER A 87 -1.22 0.97 -9.61
CA SER A 87 -1.51 1.73 -10.82
C SER A 87 -0.39 2.72 -11.12
N VAL A 88 0.26 2.55 -12.29
CA VAL A 88 1.31 3.44 -12.80
C VAL A 88 0.84 4.91 -12.85
N PHE A 89 -0.46 5.15 -13.03
CA PHE A 89 -1.04 6.48 -12.98
C PHE A 89 -1.03 7.08 -11.56
N MET A 90 -1.43 6.31 -10.54
CA MET A 90 -1.36 6.74 -9.13
C MET A 90 0.08 6.98 -8.68
N GLN A 91 1.04 6.16 -9.14
CA GLN A 91 2.46 6.34 -8.84
C GLN A 91 3.00 7.65 -9.44
N LYS A 92 2.61 7.98 -10.69
CA LYS A 92 2.99 9.26 -11.33
C LYS A 92 2.35 10.46 -10.63
N LEU A 93 1.07 10.35 -10.24
CA LEU A 93 0.38 11.40 -9.49
C LEU A 93 1.06 11.62 -8.13
N LYS A 94 1.33 10.54 -7.38
CA LYS A 94 2.04 10.58 -6.10
C LYS A 94 3.44 11.20 -6.25
N ALA A 95 4.18 10.87 -7.31
CA ALA A 95 5.49 11.47 -7.56
C ALA A 95 5.41 12.98 -7.87
N PHE A 96 4.37 13.42 -8.58
CA PHE A 96 4.15 14.83 -8.89
C PHE A 96 3.79 15.66 -7.65
N PHE A 97 3.05 15.07 -6.69
CA PHE A 97 2.62 15.71 -5.45
C PHE A 97 3.49 15.42 -4.23
N ALA A 98 4.43 14.47 -4.30
CA ALA A 98 5.39 14.16 -3.23
C ALA A 98 6.16 15.39 -2.68
N PRO A 99 6.68 16.33 -3.51
CA PRO A 99 7.35 17.51 -2.98
C PRO A 99 6.40 18.46 -2.21
N MET A 100 5.11 18.48 -2.54
CA MET A 100 4.11 19.30 -1.84
C MET A 100 3.84 18.78 -0.42
N THR A 101 3.97 17.47 -0.19
CA THR A 101 3.74 16.88 1.14
C THR A 101 4.76 17.35 2.16
N GLN A 102 6.04 17.48 1.78
CA GLN A 102 7.09 18.00 2.69
C GLN A 102 6.84 19.47 3.04
N VAL A 103 6.44 20.28 2.06
CA VAL A 103 6.08 21.68 2.27
C VAL A 103 4.83 21.78 3.16
N ALA A 104 3.84 20.91 2.99
CA ALA A 104 2.63 20.90 3.80
C ALA A 104 2.89 20.57 5.27
N VAL A 105 3.78 19.61 5.56
CA VAL A 105 4.19 19.29 6.95
C VAL A 105 4.91 20.48 7.59
N ALA A 106 5.87 21.08 6.89
CA ALA A 106 6.59 22.25 7.40
C ALA A 106 5.65 23.45 7.61
N ALA A 107 4.79 23.76 6.63
CA ALA A 107 3.82 24.83 6.71
C ALA A 107 2.78 24.59 7.81
N GLY A 108 2.36 23.33 8.03
CA GLY A 108 1.46 22.95 9.12
C GLY A 108 2.08 23.20 10.49
N VAL A 109 3.34 22.81 10.70
CA VAL A 109 4.07 23.08 11.94
C VAL A 109 4.27 24.59 12.14
N CYS A 110 4.58 25.34 11.09
CA CYS A 110 4.68 26.81 11.16
C CYS A 110 3.34 27.47 11.51
N LEU A 111 2.23 27.04 10.90
CA LEU A 111 0.90 27.57 11.20
C LEU A 111 0.49 27.28 12.65
N VAL A 112 0.75 26.06 13.14
CA VAL A 112 0.51 25.70 14.55
C VAL A 112 1.41 26.51 15.49
N ALA A 113 2.67 26.77 15.15
CA ALA A 113 3.56 27.59 15.97
C ALA A 113 3.11 29.07 16.02
N VAL A 114 2.73 29.66 14.88
CA VAL A 114 2.29 31.07 14.80
C VAL A 114 0.94 31.27 15.50
N LEU A 115 -0.05 30.42 15.21
CA LEU A 115 -1.37 30.51 15.87
C LEU A 115 -1.31 30.04 17.33
N GLY A 116 -0.46 29.07 17.64
CA GLY A 116 -0.22 28.57 18.99
C GLY A 116 0.43 29.60 19.89
N VAL A 117 1.42 30.37 19.41
CA VAL A 117 2.04 31.47 20.17
C VAL A 117 1.02 32.57 20.48
N GLN A 118 0.15 32.93 19.53
CA GLN A 118 -0.94 33.87 19.83
C GLN A 118 -1.94 33.28 20.83
N SER A 119 -2.32 32.00 20.68
CA SER A 119 -3.27 31.34 21.59
C SER A 119 -2.74 31.15 23.01
N PHE A 120 -1.42 30.99 23.20
CA PHE A 120 -0.81 30.82 24.51
C PHE A 120 -0.47 32.15 25.18
N ASN A 121 -0.09 33.17 24.39
CA ASN A 121 0.23 34.50 24.93
C ASN A 121 -1.04 35.30 25.29
N ASN A 122 -2.12 35.17 24.50
CA ASN A 122 -3.39 35.86 24.78
C ASN A 122 -4.15 35.29 26.01
N LYS A 123 -3.61 34.25 26.64
CA LYS A 123 -4.14 33.65 27.88
C LYS A 123 -3.35 34.07 29.13
N ASN A 124 -2.24 34.81 28.99
CA ASN A 124 -1.36 35.17 30.09
C ASN A 124 -1.18 36.67 30.35
N ASP A 125 -1.75 37.58 29.56
CA ASP A 125 -1.67 39.02 29.87
C ASP A 125 -2.83 39.52 30.73
N ALA A 126 -2.83 39.06 31.97
CA ALA A 126 -3.04 39.98 33.08
C ALA A 126 -1.66 40.23 33.70
N SER A 127 -1.11 41.44 33.47
CA SER A 127 -0.01 42.11 34.19
C SER A 127 1.37 42.25 33.51
N ASN A 128 1.63 43.51 33.10
CA ASN A 128 2.89 44.28 33.17
C ASN A 128 3.98 44.22 32.07
N LEU A 129 4.02 45.35 31.35
CA LEU A 129 5.15 46.16 30.83
C LEU A 129 6.10 45.64 29.72
N PRO A 130 6.57 46.55 28.82
CA PRO A 130 7.42 46.20 27.69
C PRO A 130 8.91 46.34 28.03
N GLU A 131 9.68 45.26 27.95
CA GLU A 131 11.15 45.31 27.93
C GLU A 131 11.70 44.62 26.67
N THR A 132 12.61 45.34 26.03
CA THR A 132 13.26 45.04 24.76
C THR A 132 13.98 43.69 24.75
N PRO A 133 13.85 42.86 23.71
CA PRO A 133 14.56 41.59 23.65
C PRO A 133 16.05 41.80 23.37
N VAL A 134 16.89 41.46 24.34
CA VAL A 134 18.35 41.32 24.15
C VAL A 134 18.62 40.01 23.40
N LEU A 135 19.37 40.08 22.31
CA LEU A 135 19.82 38.91 21.55
C LEU A 135 20.74 38.02 22.41
N GLN A 136 20.19 36.92 22.91
CA GLN A 136 20.91 35.93 23.71
C GLN A 136 21.58 34.89 22.80
N THR A 137 22.87 35.09 22.51
CA THR A 137 23.71 34.24 21.65
C THR A 137 24.34 33.06 22.40
N LEU A 138 23.57 32.34 23.20
CA LEU A 138 24.04 31.08 23.77
C LEU A 138 23.74 29.96 22.77
N PRO A 139 24.76 29.24 22.26
CA PRO A 139 24.53 28.13 21.35
C PRO A 139 23.87 27.01 22.14
N PHE A 140 22.62 26.68 21.79
CA PHE A 140 21.98 25.45 22.25
C PHE A 140 22.75 24.25 21.70
N ASN A 141 23.73 23.80 22.49
CA ASN A 141 23.89 22.43 22.97
C ASN A 141 23.46 21.29 22.00
N ASN A 142 24.43 20.83 21.21
CA ASN A 142 24.88 19.43 21.21
C ASN A 142 23.86 18.30 20.99
N ALA A 143 23.21 18.26 19.83
CA ALA A 143 22.55 17.06 19.32
C ALA A 143 23.15 16.63 17.96
N VAL A 144 24.40 16.15 18.00
CA VAL A 144 24.92 15.27 16.95
C VAL A 144 24.34 13.88 17.25
N GLN A 145 23.38 13.45 16.43
CA GLN A 145 22.81 12.11 16.52
C GLN A 145 23.76 11.15 15.78
N GLU A 146 24.76 10.62 16.49
CA GLU A 146 25.67 9.60 15.96
C GLU A 146 24.93 8.26 15.81
N VAL A 147 24.96 7.70 14.60
CA VAL A 147 24.46 6.36 14.32
C VAL A 147 25.63 5.39 14.42
N SER A 148 26.00 4.99 15.64
CA SER A 148 26.82 3.79 15.83
C SER A 148 26.63 3.20 17.22
N TYR A 149 26.35 1.92 17.23
CA TYR A 149 26.07 1.06 18.38
C TYR A 149 27.26 1.02 19.36
N ASN A 150 26.94 1.20 20.64
CA ASN A 150 27.63 0.70 21.84
C ASN A 150 29.05 1.25 22.19
N ALA A 151 29.11 2.30 23.01
CA ALA A 151 30.22 2.53 23.95
C ALA A 151 29.73 3.28 25.21
N PRO A 152 30.25 2.95 26.41
CA PRO A 152 29.61 3.26 27.69
C PRO A 152 29.77 4.71 28.13
N SER A 153 28.88 5.08 29.06
CA SER A 153 28.67 6.38 29.67
C SER A 153 29.89 7.02 30.35
N LYS A 154 29.94 8.36 30.21
CA LYS A 154 30.45 9.36 31.16
C LYS A 154 31.97 9.43 31.33
N ASP A 155 32.56 10.39 30.63
CA ASP A 155 33.54 11.31 31.23
C ASP A 155 33.16 12.73 30.81
N THR A 156 32.79 13.55 31.78
CA THR A 156 32.64 14.99 31.59
C THR A 156 33.99 15.54 31.15
N LEU A 157 34.15 15.78 29.86
CA LEU A 157 35.36 16.35 29.27
C LEU A 157 35.72 17.65 30.00
N THR A 158 36.76 17.57 30.84
CA THR A 158 37.38 18.73 31.49
C THR A 158 37.75 19.75 30.42
N SER A 159 37.55 21.05 30.69
CA SER A 159 37.80 22.15 29.74
C SER A 159 39.14 22.04 29.01
N ASP A 160 40.17 21.58 29.69
CA ASP A 160 41.53 21.42 29.16
C ASP A 160 41.61 20.34 28.07
N GLN A 161 40.78 19.30 28.13
CA GLN A 161 40.68 18.27 27.09
C GLN A 161 39.95 18.81 25.86
N LEU A 162 38.98 19.71 26.05
CA LEU A 162 38.26 20.36 24.96
C LEU A 162 39.18 21.35 24.21
N GLU A 163 39.98 22.12 24.93
CA GLU A 163 40.95 23.04 24.34
C GLU A 163 42.02 22.28 23.55
N LYS A 164 42.55 21.17 24.11
CA LYS A 164 43.50 20.29 23.40
C LYS A 164 42.89 19.67 22.14
N LYS A 165 41.61 19.27 22.18
CA LYS A 165 40.89 18.79 20.99
C LYS A 165 40.70 19.90 19.96
N SER A 166 40.31 21.11 20.38
CA SER A 166 40.17 22.27 19.50
C SER A 166 41.49 22.62 18.81
N ARG A 167 42.59 22.64 19.57
CA ARG A 167 43.94 22.91 19.03
C ARG A 167 44.40 21.85 18.04
N ARG A 168 44.09 20.57 18.30
CA ARG A 168 44.38 19.46 17.38
C ARG A 168 43.57 19.57 16.09
N ILE A 169 42.29 19.91 16.18
CA ILE A 169 41.41 20.09 15.00
C ILE A 169 41.89 21.28 14.16
N GLY A 170 42.27 22.40 14.79
CA GLY A 170 42.84 23.55 14.07
C GLY A 170 44.10 23.21 13.27
N ALA A 171 45.02 22.46 13.88
CA ALA A 171 46.23 21.99 13.18
C ALA A 171 45.91 21.02 12.03
N MET A 172 44.93 20.13 12.23
CA MET A 172 44.48 19.20 11.18
C MET A 172 43.84 19.94 10.00
N LEU A 173 43.02 20.95 10.28
CA LEU A 173 42.37 21.76 9.24
C LEU A 173 43.40 22.56 8.43
N GLN A 174 44.39 23.14 9.10
CA GLN A 174 45.48 23.84 8.43
C GLN A 174 46.28 22.89 7.52
N ASN A 175 46.59 21.68 8.00
CA ASN A 175 47.29 20.68 7.18
C ASN A 175 46.44 20.22 6.00
N TYR A 176 45.13 20.03 6.20
CA TYR A 176 44.21 19.64 5.13
C TYR A 176 44.16 20.69 4.02
N GLU A 177 44.06 21.98 4.37
CA GLU A 177 44.11 23.08 3.39
C GLU A 177 45.46 23.13 2.66
N LEU A 178 46.58 22.89 3.35
CA LEU A 178 47.89 22.82 2.72
C LEU A 178 47.97 21.65 1.73
N GLN A 179 47.51 20.47 2.13
CA GLN A 179 47.50 19.26 1.32
C GLN A 179 46.58 19.42 0.10
N ARG A 180 45.43 20.08 0.27
CA ARG A 180 44.52 20.41 -0.82
C ARG A 180 45.17 21.32 -1.86
N ARG A 181 45.94 22.32 -1.43
CA ARG A 181 46.71 23.20 -2.33
C ARG A 181 47.83 22.45 -3.05
N MET A 182 48.57 21.61 -2.34
CA MET A 182 49.61 20.77 -2.95
C MET A 182 49.03 19.79 -3.96
N HIS A 183 47.88 19.17 -3.66
CA HIS A 183 47.21 18.28 -4.62
C HIS A 183 46.59 19.04 -5.80
N SER A 184 46.07 20.25 -5.62
CA SER A 184 45.65 21.08 -6.76
C SER A 184 46.84 21.50 -7.63
N ASP A 185 47.99 21.81 -7.04
CA ASP A 185 49.22 22.14 -7.78
C ASP A 185 49.82 20.93 -8.48
N ALA A 186 49.78 19.73 -7.88
CA ALA A 186 50.25 18.50 -8.50
C ALA A 186 49.42 18.12 -9.74
N LEU A 187 48.13 18.45 -9.77
CA LEU A 187 47.29 18.28 -10.95
C LEU A 187 47.64 19.27 -12.08
N ASP A 188 48.19 20.44 -11.75
CA ASP A 188 48.61 21.47 -12.73
C ASP A 188 50.05 21.26 -13.25
N VAL A 189 50.91 20.62 -12.45
CA VAL A 189 52.25 20.19 -12.92
C VAL A 189 52.18 18.93 -13.79
N SER A 190 51.27 18.00 -13.50
CA SER A 190 51.06 16.80 -14.34
C SER A 190 50.46 17.11 -15.72
N SER A 191 49.69 18.20 -15.85
CA SER A 191 49.15 18.66 -17.14
C SER A 191 50.20 19.37 -18.00
N SER A 192 51.30 19.83 -17.40
CA SER A 192 52.37 20.58 -18.05
C SER A 192 53.50 19.71 -18.61
N GLN A 193 53.54 18.41 -18.32
CA GLN A 193 54.64 17.49 -18.72
C GLN A 193 54.28 16.53 -19.87
N VAL A 194 53.13 16.73 -20.54
CA VAL A 194 52.67 15.92 -21.69
C VAL A 194 52.65 16.75 -23.00
N ARG A 195 53.67 17.60 -23.22
CA ARG A 195 53.84 18.23 -24.54
C ARG A 195 55.29 18.26 -24.98
#